data_AF-A1BMB9-F1
#
_entry.id   AF-A1BMB9-F1
#
_cell.length_a   1.000
_cell.length_b   1.000
_cell.length_c   1.000
_cell.angle_alpha   90.00
_cell.angle_beta   90.00
_cell.angle_gamma   90.00
#
_symmetry.space_group_name_H-M   'P 1'
#
loop_
_entity.id
_entity.type
_entity.pdbx_description
1 polymer ?
#
loop_
_entity_poly.entity_id
_entity_poly.type
_entity_poly.pdbx_seq_one_letter_code
_entity_poly.pdbx_strand_id
1 'polypeptide(L)' 'VDFARSASLHHNMTTIIFSLEMSRVELAQRIISAETNIPLVALRRADDITPERWNTLNNFWNKMQDAPL' A
#
# COMPACT_ATOMS: atom_id res chain seq x y z
N VAL A 1 5.33 5.47 7.09
CA VAL A 1 3.85 5.28 7.13
C VAL A 1 3.48 4.00 7.89
N ASP A 2 4.47 3.36 8.52
CA ASP A 2 4.35 2.01 9.05
C ASP A 2 3.47 1.90 10.29
N PHE A 3 3.46 2.92 11.15
CA PHE A 3 2.56 2.96 12.28
C PHE A 3 1.09 3.00 11.83
N ALA A 4 0.78 3.82 10.82
CA ALA A 4 -0.57 3.96 10.28
C ALA A 4 -1.02 2.68 9.57
N ARG A 5 -0.12 2.09 8.77
CA ARG A 5 -0.30 0.77 8.15
C ARG A 5 -0.61 -0.30 9.21
N SER A 6 0.19 -0.37 10.28
CA SER A 6 -0.01 -1.36 11.35
C SER A 6 -1.33 -1.14 12.07
N ALA A 7 -1.65 0.11 12.43
CA ALA A 7 -2.88 0.46 13.12
C ALA A 7 -4.12 0.08 12.32
N SER A 8 -4.20 0.44 11.03
CA SER A 8 -5.38 0.15 10.21
C SER A 8 -5.44 -1.29 9.69
N LEU A 9 -4.34 -1.85 9.16
CA LEU A 9 -4.35 -3.17 8.51
C LEU A 9 -4.23 -4.34 9.47
N HIS A 10 -3.53 -4.17 10.60
CA HIS A 10 -3.27 -5.25 11.56
C HIS A 10 -4.13 -5.13 12.83
N HIS A 11 -4.47 -3.91 13.24
CA HIS A 11 -5.28 -3.66 14.46
C HIS A 11 -6.67 -3.11 14.20
N ASN A 12 -7.07 -2.93 12.93
CA ASN A 12 -8.38 -2.39 12.53
C ASN A 12 -8.74 -1.08 13.24
N MET A 13 -7.74 -0.24 13.52
CA MET A 13 -7.89 1.05 14.16
C MET A 13 -8.00 2.13 13.08
N THR A 14 -9.10 2.88 13.12
CA THR A 14 -9.31 4.02 12.22
C THR A 14 -8.14 4.99 12.30
N THR A 15 -7.48 5.20 11.18
CA THR A 15 -6.29 6.04 11.08
C THR A 15 -6.52 7.13 10.05
N ILE A 16 -6.03 8.34 10.31
CA ILE A 16 -6.08 9.46 9.37
C ILE A 16 -4.65 9.96 9.16
N ILE A 17 -4.25 10.12 7.90
CA ILE A 17 -2.94 10.65 7.52
C ILE A 17 -3.13 11.97 6.78
N PHE A 18 -2.54 13.03 7.31
CA PHE A 18 -2.36 14.29 6.59
C PHE A 18 -0.94 14.33 6.03
N SER A 19 -0.81 14.44 4.71
CA SER A 19 0.48 14.55 4.04
C SER A 19 0.53 15.82 3.22
N LEU A 20 1.55 16.63 3.47
CA LEU A 20 1.75 17.93 2.84
C LEU A 20 2.79 17.88 1.71
N GLU A 21 3.73 16.93 1.79
CA GLU A 21 4.77 16.74 0.78
C GLU A 21 4.45 15.62 -0.22
N MET A 22 3.80 14.54 0.23
CA MET A 22 3.53 13.37 -0.60
C MET A 22 2.08 13.33 -1.06
N SER A 23 1.87 12.99 -2.32
CA SER A 23 0.55 12.72 -2.87
C SER A 23 -0.07 11.46 -2.26
N ARG A 24 -1.40 11.33 -2.35
CA ARG A 24 -2.13 10.12 -1.94
C ARG A 24 -1.59 8.86 -2.62
N VAL A 25 -1.21 8.96 -3.89
CA VAL A 25 -0.69 7.84 -4.67
C VAL A 25 0.68 7.39 -4.15
N GLU A 26 1.58 8.33 -3.85
CA GLU A 26 2.90 8.01 -3.30
C GLU A 26 2.82 7.38 -1.91
N LEU A 27 1.88 7.86 -1.07
CA LEU A 27 1.60 7.24 0.22
C LEU A 27 1.08 5.81 0.06
N ALA A 28 0.08 5.59 -0.80
CA ALA A 28 -0.47 4.27 -1.06
C ALA A 28 0.60 3.31 -1.59
N GLN A 29 1.43 3.74 -2.55
CA GLN A 29 2.53 2.94 -3.08
C GLN A 29 3.54 2.55 -2.00
N ARG A 30 3.87 3.45 -1.07
CA ARG A 30 4.74 3.14 0.08
C ARG A 30 4.11 2.10 1.01
N ILE A 31 2.82 2.21 1.29
CA ILE A 31 2.08 1.23 2.14
C ILE A 31 2.04 -0.14 1.46
N ILE A 32 1.71 -0.19 0.17
CA ILE A 32 1.64 -1.42 -0.62
C ILE A 32 3.01 -2.09 -0.70
N SER A 33 4.06 -1.32 -0.99
CA SER A 33 5.43 -1.83 -1.05
C SER A 33 5.86 -2.43 0.29
N ALA A 34 5.53 -1.75 1.40
CA ALA A 34 5.87 -2.21 2.74
C ALA A 34 5.13 -3.49 3.15
N GLU A 35 3.86 -3.69 2.74
CA GLU A 35 3.13 -4.90 3.08
C GLU A 35 3.45 -6.09 2.15
N THR A 36 3.52 -5.83 0.84
CA THR A 36 3.64 -6.91 -0.18
C THR A 36 5.07 -7.31 -0.48
N ASN A 37 6.06 -6.61 0.08
CA ASN A 37 7.49 -6.74 -0.23
C ASN A 37 7.81 -6.54 -1.73
N ILE A 38 6.89 -5.91 -2.50
CA ILE A 38 7.11 -5.55 -3.89
C ILE A 38 7.92 -4.24 -3.92
N PRO A 39 9.04 -4.17 -4.66
CA PRO A 39 9.84 -2.94 -4.74
C PRO A 39 9.04 -1.76 -5.29
N LEU A 40 9.22 -0.57 -4.69
CA LEU A 40 8.58 0.67 -5.14
C LEU A 40 8.86 0.99 -6.63
N VAL A 41 10.04 0.62 -7.13
CA VAL A 41 10.42 0.78 -8.54
C VAL A 41 9.52 -0.04 -9.45
N ALA A 42 9.20 -1.28 -9.06
CA ALA A 42 8.28 -2.13 -9.80
C ALA A 42 6.85 -1.57 -9.76
N LEU A 43 6.42 -0.96 -8.65
CA LEU A 43 5.12 -0.28 -8.57
C LEU A 43 5.02 0.97 -9.46
N ARG A 44 6.16 1.59 -9.82
CA ARG A 44 6.23 2.73 -10.74
C ARG A 44 6.33 2.31 -12.20
N ARG A 45 6.87 1.13 -12.47
CA ARG A 45 7.06 0.57 -13.81
C ARG A 45 6.31 -0.75 -13.91
N ALA A 46 5.08 -0.68 -14.43
CA ALA A 46 4.21 -1.83 -14.58
C ALA A 46 4.86 -2.99 -15.36
N ASP A 47 5.79 -2.68 -16.27
CA ASP A 47 6.54 -3.65 -17.07
C ASP A 47 7.44 -4.57 -16.23
N ASP A 48 7.84 -4.14 -15.03
CA ASP A 48 8.71 -4.90 -14.11
C ASP A 48 7.90 -5.76 -13.12
N ILE A 49 6.56 -5.78 -13.22
CA ILE A 49 5.68 -6.56 -12.35
C ILE A 49 5.35 -7.91 -13.01
N THR A 50 5.84 -9.00 -12.40
CA THR A 50 5.48 -10.35 -12.84
C THR A 50 3.98 -10.63 -12.62
N PRO A 51 3.36 -11.54 -13.39
CA PRO A 51 1.95 -11.88 -13.22
C PRO A 51 1.55 -12.28 -11.79
N GLU A 52 2.46 -12.96 -11.06
CA GLU A 52 2.24 -13.39 -9.68
C GLU A 52 2.21 -12.18 -8.72
N ARG A 53 3.05 -11.18 -8.96
CA ARG A 53 3.07 -9.93 -8.21
C ARG A 53 1.84 -9.10 -8.51
N TRP A 54 1.36 -9.10 -9.75
CA TRP A 54 0.09 -8.47 -10.12
C TRP A 54 -1.08 -9.06 -9.33
N ASN A 55 -1.14 -10.39 -9.21
CA ASN A 55 -2.17 -11.06 -8.41
C ASN A 55 -2.07 -10.67 -6.92
N THR A 56 -0.86 -10.66 -6.35
CA THR A 56 -0.61 -10.25 -4.97
C THR A 56 -1.03 -8.80 -4.72
N LEU A 57 -0.72 -7.90 -5.67
CA LEU A 57 -1.07 -6.50 -5.61
C LEU A 57 -2.59 -6.28 -5.65
N ASN A 58 -3.30 -6.94 -6.56
CA ASN A 58 -4.76 -6.85 -6.65
C ASN A 58 -5.44 -7.35 -5.38
N ASN A 59 -4.98 -8.48 -4.82
CA ASN A 59 -5.52 -9.01 -3.57
C ASN A 59 -5.29 -8.05 -2.41
N PHE A 60 -4.10 -7.46 -2.33
CA PHE A 60 -3.80 -6.48 -1.28
C PHE A 60 -4.55 -5.17 -1.46
N TRP A 61 -4.75 -4.72 -2.70
CA TRP A 61 -5.50 -3.51 -3.01
C TRP A 61 -6.94 -3.58 -2.48
N ASN A 62 -7.62 -4.71 -2.68
CA ASN A 62 -8.95 -4.95 -2.14
C ASN A 62 -8.94 -4.90 -0.60
N LYS A 63 -7.97 -5.57 0.04
CA LYS A 63 -7.83 -5.54 1.51
C LYS A 63 -7.60 -4.13 2.04
N MET A 64 -6.81 -3.32 1.33
CA MET A 64 -6.52 -1.93 1.71
C MET A 64 -7.75 -1.03 1.57
N GLN A 65 -8.60 -1.28 0.56
CA GLN A 65 -9.85 -0.53 0.36
C GLN A 65 -10.87 -0.79 1.48
N ASP A 66 -10.87 -2.00 2.04
CA ASP A 66 -11.76 -2.36 3.15
C ASP A 66 -11.21 -1.96 4.53
N ALA A 67 -9.92 -1.61 4.61
CA ALA A 67 -9.28 -1.22 5.86
C ALA A 67 -9.61 0.23 6.26
N PRO A 68 -9.73 0.53 7.57
CA PRO A 68 -10.08 1.88 8.04
C PRO A 68 -8.85 2.83 8.02
N LEU A 69 -8.38 3.20 6.83
CA LEU A 69 -7.22 4.09 6.56
C LEU A 69 -7.62 5.35 5.76
#